data_AF-A0A0F0L3B8-F1
#
_entry.id   AF-A0A0F0L3B8-F1
#
_cell.length_a   1.000
_cell.length_b   1.000
_cell.length_c   1.000
_cell.angle_alpha   90.00
_cell.angle_beta   90.00
_cell.angle_gamma   90.00
#
_symmetry.space_group_name_H-M   'P 1'
#
loop_
_entity.id
_entity.type
_entity.pdbx_description
1 polymer ?
#
loop_
_entity_poly.entity_id
_entity_poly.type
_entity_poly.pdbx_seq_one_letter_code
_entity_poly.pdbx_strand_id
1 'polypeptide(L)'
;MHLLGIGWMVTMAVAPSRTGSHIYGDRRAHMNKATLARIGGVAAAIVLTATMTACSGGQSVADACKIANTEMTKATSSVSSDVNAAMQKATQGEKVDFAEIFAPVQKGLDEAGKKVTNEAVKAPLTAFANEFNGFVKAFDGFEMPDLKNIDATDPAAMDKIQEAQKKAEEISTKAQDASAKLTEQGKKLQEVCNKG
;
A
#
# COMPACT_ATOMS: atom_id res chain seq x y z
N MET A 1 -3.00 14.47 -11.90
CA MET A 1 -3.02 13.14 -11.28
C MET A 1 -1.60 12.77 -10.85
N HIS A 2 -1.30 12.79 -9.55
CA HIS A 2 -0.09 12.20 -8.98
C HIS A 2 -0.54 10.95 -8.19
N LEU A 3 -0.57 9.78 -8.85
CA LEU A 3 -0.90 8.47 -8.24
C LEU A 3 0.37 7.69 -7.85
N LEU A 4 1.47 8.41 -7.56
CA LEU A 4 2.75 7.83 -7.16
C LEU A 4 2.74 7.27 -5.73
N GLY A 5 1.66 7.44 -4.96
CA GLY A 5 1.59 6.99 -3.55
C GLY A 5 1.41 5.48 -3.37
N ILE A 6 0.62 4.81 -4.24
CA ILE A 6 0.28 3.39 -4.05
C ILE A 6 1.46 2.48 -4.42
N GLY A 7 2.25 2.86 -5.42
CA GLY A 7 3.46 2.12 -5.81
C GLY A 7 4.56 2.15 -4.75
N TRP A 8 4.60 3.18 -3.90
CA TRP A 8 5.66 3.35 -2.89
C TRP A 8 5.50 2.37 -1.71
N MET A 9 4.27 2.08 -1.27
CA MET A 9 4.04 1.10 -0.20
C MET A 9 4.36 -0.34 -0.63
N VAL A 10 4.04 -0.72 -1.86
CA VAL A 10 4.37 -2.05 -2.38
C VAL A 10 5.89 -2.21 -2.54
N THR A 11 6.60 -1.13 -2.88
CA THR A 11 8.07 -1.15 -3.04
C THR A 11 8.80 -1.26 -1.68
N MET A 12 8.23 -0.75 -0.58
CA MET A 12 8.84 -0.88 0.75
C MET A 12 8.78 -2.30 1.33
N ALA A 13 7.79 -3.12 0.94
CA ALA A 13 7.68 -4.51 1.39
C ALA A 13 8.68 -5.47 0.69
N VAL A 14 9.35 -5.03 -0.38
CA VAL A 14 10.26 -5.85 -1.20
C VAL A 14 11.54 -5.06 -1.50
N ALA A 15 12.25 -4.62 -0.46
CA ALA A 15 13.62 -4.15 -0.61
C ALA A 15 14.60 -5.28 -0.27
N PRO A 16 15.13 -6.04 -1.26
CA PRO A 16 16.25 -6.92 -1.01
C PRO A 16 17.46 -6.07 -0.63
N SER A 17 18.02 -6.33 0.54
CA SER A 17 19.28 -5.74 1.01
C SER A 17 20.39 -6.06 0.01
N ARG A 18 20.75 -5.10 -0.86
CA ARG A 18 21.95 -5.18 -1.68
C ARG A 18 22.93 -4.10 -1.25
N THR A 19 23.91 -4.56 -0.47
CA THR A 19 25.12 -3.88 -0.05
C THR A 19 26.07 -3.58 -1.23
N GLY A 20 26.67 -2.39 -1.19
CA GLY A 20 27.96 -2.04 -1.80
C GLY A 20 27.88 -1.47 -3.23
N SER A 21 28.62 -0.45 -3.64
CA SER A 21 29.68 0.36 -3.05
C SER A 21 29.98 1.52 -4.01
N HIS A 22 30.44 2.66 -3.45
CA HIS A 22 31.24 3.73 -4.09
C HIS A 22 30.77 4.34 -5.41
N ILE A 23 30.58 5.67 -5.45
CA ILE A 23 31.45 6.64 -6.17
C ILE A 23 31.23 8.04 -5.58
N TYR A 24 32.33 8.63 -5.11
CA TYR A 24 32.51 10.04 -4.78
C TYR A 24 32.42 10.88 -6.06
N GLY A 25 31.67 11.98 -6.04
CA GLY A 25 31.57 12.88 -7.19
C GLY A 25 31.01 14.24 -6.80
N ASP A 26 31.88 15.12 -6.35
CA ASP A 26 31.68 16.56 -6.23
C ASP A 26 31.20 17.16 -7.57
N ARG A 27 30.06 17.85 -7.55
CA ARG A 27 29.78 18.93 -8.49
C ARG A 27 28.74 19.89 -7.92
N ARG A 28 29.23 20.97 -7.32
CA ARG A 28 28.52 22.27 -7.33
C ARG A 28 28.19 22.64 -8.77
N ALA A 29 26.92 22.89 -9.08
CA ALA A 29 26.54 23.83 -10.12
C ALA A 29 25.04 24.20 -10.02
N HIS A 30 24.81 25.49 -9.75
CA HIS A 30 23.78 26.32 -10.37
C HIS A 30 22.35 25.77 -10.45
N MET A 31 21.49 26.26 -9.54
CA MET A 31 20.06 26.38 -9.80
C MET A 31 19.83 27.31 -11.01
N ASN A 32 19.59 26.71 -12.18
CA ASN A 32 19.13 27.41 -13.36
C ASN A 32 17.59 27.58 -13.26
N LYS A 33 17.12 28.83 -13.20
CA LYS A 33 15.70 29.22 -13.14
C LYS A 33 14.89 28.91 -14.42
N ALA A 34 15.36 28.01 -15.26
CA ALA A 34 14.73 27.65 -16.54
C ALA A 34 13.86 26.39 -16.49
N THR A 35 13.79 25.68 -15.35
CA THR A 35 12.97 24.46 -15.21
C THR A 35 11.56 24.72 -14.67
N LEU A 36 11.16 25.99 -14.50
CA LEU A 36 9.81 26.36 -14.05
C LEU A 36 8.79 26.57 -15.20
N ALA A 37 9.22 26.47 -16.46
CA ALA A 37 8.39 26.76 -17.64
C ALA A 37 8.05 25.51 -18.49
N ARG A 38 7.91 24.33 -17.86
CA ARG A 38 7.38 23.10 -18.51
C ARG A 38 6.13 22.53 -17.82
N ILE A 39 5.55 23.24 -16.85
CA ILE A 39 4.27 22.92 -16.21
C ILE A 39 3.21 23.93 -16.66
N GLY A 40 3.21 24.22 -17.96
CA GLY A 40 2.20 25.03 -18.63
C GLY A 40 1.78 24.29 -19.90
N GLY A 41 0.50 23.92 -19.98
CA GLY A 41 -0.12 23.51 -21.23
C GLY A 41 -0.32 22.00 -21.40
N VAL A 42 -1.26 21.42 -20.65
CA VAL A 42 -2.15 20.39 -21.22
C VAL A 42 -3.58 20.72 -20.77
N ALA A 43 -4.11 21.80 -21.35
CA ALA A 43 -5.51 21.81 -21.75
C ALA A 43 -5.58 20.95 -23.02
N ALA A 44 -5.68 19.63 -22.87
CA ALA A 44 -6.06 18.74 -23.95
C ALA A 44 -7.54 18.46 -23.80
N ALA A 45 -8.30 19.02 -24.74
CA ALA A 45 -9.69 18.69 -24.97
C ALA A 45 -9.84 17.16 -25.12
N ILE A 46 -10.38 16.51 -24.10
CA ILE A 46 -11.06 15.23 -24.29
C ILE A 46 -12.52 15.58 -24.52
N VAL A 47 -12.86 15.83 -25.79
CA VAL A 47 -14.22 15.63 -26.28
C VAL A 47 -14.44 14.12 -26.21
N LEU A 48 -15.01 13.66 -25.10
CA LEU A 48 -15.43 12.27 -24.90
C LEU A 48 -16.78 12.08 -25.63
N THR A 49 -16.72 12.07 -26.96
CA THR A 49 -17.80 11.55 -27.81
C THR A 49 -17.83 10.04 -27.70
N ALA A 50 -18.46 9.58 -26.62
CA ALA A 50 -19.13 8.28 -26.43
C ALA A 50 -20.08 8.48 -25.24
N THR A 51 -21.27 9.08 -25.38
CA THR A 51 -22.44 8.47 -26.02
C THR A 51 -22.33 6.95 -26.09
N MET A 52 -22.65 6.28 -24.98
CA MET A 52 -23.81 5.39 -24.96
C MET A 52 -24.52 5.54 -23.61
N THR A 53 -25.69 6.17 -23.68
CA THR A 53 -26.77 6.09 -22.70
C THR A 53 -27.00 4.66 -22.21
N ALA A 54 -26.55 4.34 -20.99
CA ALA A 54 -27.07 3.32 -20.05
C ALA A 54 -26.13 3.33 -18.83
N CYS A 55 -26.41 3.92 -17.68
CA CYS A 55 -27.63 3.87 -16.88
C CYS A 55 -28.03 5.25 -16.34
N SER A 56 -29.33 5.51 -16.31
CA SER A 56 -30.00 6.61 -15.63
C SER A 56 -29.46 6.87 -14.21
N GLY A 57 -28.72 7.97 -14.01
CA GLY A 57 -28.45 8.55 -12.69
C GLY A 57 -27.25 8.01 -11.89
N GLY A 58 -26.35 7.23 -12.50
CA GLY A 58 -25.15 6.70 -11.82
C GLY A 58 -23.96 7.67 -11.78
N GLN A 59 -23.10 7.52 -10.77
CA GLN A 59 -21.81 8.22 -10.63
C GLN A 59 -20.89 7.98 -11.84
N SER A 60 -20.20 9.02 -12.32
CA SER A 60 -19.23 8.89 -13.40
C SER A 60 -18.02 8.04 -12.97
N VAL A 61 -17.34 7.39 -13.92
CA VAL A 61 -16.11 6.62 -13.62
C VAL A 61 -15.04 7.53 -13.00
N ALA A 62 -14.86 8.74 -13.53
CA ALA A 62 -13.92 9.73 -13.01
C ALA A 62 -14.22 10.13 -11.55
N ASP A 63 -15.48 10.38 -11.20
CA ASP A 63 -15.87 10.73 -9.83
C ASP A 63 -15.69 9.55 -8.87
N ALA A 64 -16.09 8.34 -9.30
CA ALA A 64 -15.89 7.11 -8.55
C ALA A 64 -14.40 6.87 -8.24
N CYS A 65 -13.55 7.01 -9.25
CA CYS A 65 -12.10 6.88 -9.11
C CYS A 65 -11.49 7.97 -8.23
N LYS A 66 -12.01 9.20 -8.30
CA LYS A 66 -11.57 10.30 -7.42
C LYS A 66 -11.91 10.02 -5.96
N ILE A 67 -13.10 9.49 -5.68
CA ILE A 67 -13.52 9.09 -4.33
C ILE A 67 -12.62 7.98 -3.80
N ALA A 68 -12.45 6.89 -4.58
CA ALA A 68 -11.58 5.77 -4.20
C ALA A 68 -10.17 6.24 -3.85
N ASN A 69 -9.56 7.06 -4.71
CA ASN A 69 -8.23 7.62 -4.48
C ASN A 69 -8.16 8.54 -3.26
N THR A 70 -9.20 9.34 -3.03
CA THR A 70 -9.26 10.26 -1.88
C THR A 70 -9.27 9.49 -0.58
N GLU A 71 -10.14 8.48 -0.45
CA GLU A 71 -10.21 7.69 0.79
C GLU A 71 -8.98 6.80 0.99
N MET A 72 -8.44 6.19 -0.08
CA MET A 72 -7.17 5.46 -0.03
C MET A 72 -6.02 6.37 0.45
N THR A 73 -5.90 7.58 -0.10
CA THR A 73 -4.83 8.52 0.28
C THR A 73 -4.92 8.92 1.74
N LYS A 74 -6.12 9.25 2.23
CA LYS A 74 -6.32 9.57 3.66
C LYS A 74 -5.87 8.41 4.55
N ALA A 75 -6.28 7.19 4.20
CA ALA A 75 -6.00 6.02 5.01
C ALA A 75 -4.53 5.57 4.96
N THR A 76 -3.87 5.77 3.81
CA THR A 76 -2.46 5.41 3.59
C THR A 76 -1.50 6.37 4.30
N SER A 77 -1.92 7.61 4.54
CA SER A 77 -1.02 8.66 5.03
C SER A 77 -0.49 8.41 6.45
N SER A 78 -1.20 7.65 7.29
CA SER A 78 -0.75 7.33 8.66
C SER A 78 0.05 6.03 8.75
N VAL A 79 -0.24 5.04 7.89
CA VAL A 79 0.31 3.68 7.98
C VAL A 79 1.84 3.65 8.00
N SER A 80 2.53 4.43 7.18
CA SER A 80 4.01 4.42 7.18
C SER A 80 4.59 4.89 8.52
N SER A 81 3.94 5.85 9.18
CA SER A 81 4.35 6.30 10.52
C SER A 81 4.01 5.23 11.56
N ASP A 82 2.83 4.64 11.46
CA ASP A 82 2.33 3.64 12.41
C ASP A 82 3.15 2.34 12.36
N VAL A 83 3.53 1.87 11.15
CA VAL A 83 4.44 0.73 10.97
C VAL A 83 5.81 0.98 11.61
N ASN A 84 6.37 2.18 11.44
CA ASN A 84 7.65 2.52 12.05
C ASN A 84 7.57 2.57 13.59
N ALA A 85 6.49 3.16 14.12
CA ALA A 85 6.25 3.20 15.56
C ALA A 85 6.03 1.80 16.14
N ALA A 86 5.29 0.96 15.44
CA ALA A 86 5.10 -0.45 15.77
C ALA A 86 6.42 -1.22 15.80
N MET A 87 7.30 -1.03 14.81
CA MET A 87 8.62 -1.66 14.81
C MET A 87 9.47 -1.23 16.02
N GLN A 88 9.42 0.04 16.40
CA GLN A 88 10.10 0.55 17.59
C GLN A 88 9.54 -0.06 18.89
N LYS A 89 8.22 -0.25 18.99
CA LYS A 89 7.59 -0.92 20.12
C LYS A 89 7.97 -2.41 20.20
N ALA A 90 7.96 -3.10 19.06
CA ALA A 90 8.34 -4.51 18.98
C ALA A 90 9.79 -4.73 19.43
N THR A 91 10.73 -3.88 18.99
CA THR A 91 12.13 -3.93 19.47
C THR A 91 12.28 -3.57 20.95
N GLN A 92 11.30 -2.86 21.52
CA GLN A 92 11.20 -2.61 22.95
C GLN A 92 10.51 -3.75 23.71
N GLY A 93 10.21 -4.88 23.07
CA GLY A 93 9.54 -6.01 23.70
C GLY A 93 8.07 -5.74 24.04
N GLU A 94 7.50 -4.63 23.53
CA GLU A 94 6.07 -4.39 23.61
C GLU A 94 5.35 -5.27 22.59
N LYS A 95 4.19 -5.78 22.99
CA LYS A 95 3.29 -6.48 22.06
C LYS A 95 2.75 -5.49 21.04
N VAL A 96 2.84 -5.88 19.78
CA VAL A 96 2.41 -5.07 18.64
C VAL A 96 1.43 -5.88 17.82
N ASP A 97 0.23 -5.36 17.66
CA ASP A 97 -0.74 -5.88 16.71
C ASP A 97 -0.50 -5.22 15.35
N PHE A 98 0.15 -5.95 14.45
CA PHE A 98 0.42 -5.44 13.10
C PHE A 98 -0.84 -5.34 12.25
N ALA A 99 -1.91 -6.09 12.57
CA ALA A 99 -3.16 -6.00 11.82
C ALA A 99 -3.89 -4.68 12.12
N GLU A 100 -3.84 -4.21 13.37
CA GLU A 100 -4.46 -2.94 13.79
C GLU A 100 -3.87 -1.72 13.04
N ILE A 101 -2.59 -1.75 12.70
CA ILE A 101 -1.91 -0.71 11.92
C ILE A 101 -2.57 -0.46 10.56
N PHE A 102 -3.13 -1.51 9.96
CA PHE A 102 -3.76 -1.45 8.65
C PHE A 102 -5.28 -1.22 8.73
N ALA A 103 -5.86 -1.19 9.93
CA ALA A 103 -7.29 -0.91 10.13
C ALA A 103 -7.76 0.41 9.49
N PRO A 104 -6.98 1.53 9.52
CA PRO A 104 -7.35 2.75 8.80
C PRO A 104 -7.53 2.53 7.30
N VAL A 105 -6.68 1.69 6.67
CA VAL A 105 -6.76 1.36 5.24
C VAL A 105 -7.98 0.51 4.94
N GLN A 106 -8.26 -0.51 5.75
CA GLN A 106 -9.49 -1.30 5.61
C GLN A 106 -10.72 -0.40 5.70
N LYS A 107 -10.77 0.50 6.68
CA LYS A 107 -11.87 1.46 6.84
C LYS A 107 -11.99 2.40 5.63
N GLY A 108 -10.86 2.91 5.13
CA GLY A 108 -10.84 3.75 3.93
C GLY A 108 -11.37 3.03 2.69
N LEU A 109 -11.03 1.75 2.53
CA LEU A 109 -11.52 0.90 1.44
C LEU A 109 -13.03 0.60 1.58
N ASP A 110 -13.50 0.33 2.79
CA ASP A 110 -14.93 0.12 3.07
C ASP A 110 -15.75 1.41 2.82
N GLU A 111 -15.23 2.56 3.25
CA GLU A 111 -15.86 3.85 2.99
C GLU A 111 -15.88 4.18 1.49
N ALA A 112 -14.79 3.90 0.78
CA ALA A 112 -14.74 4.04 -0.67
C ALA A 112 -15.78 3.13 -1.34
N GLY A 113 -15.85 1.85 -0.94
CA GLY A 113 -16.82 0.88 -1.48
C GLY A 113 -18.28 1.27 -1.26
N LYS A 114 -18.59 1.98 -0.15
CA LYS A 114 -19.93 2.52 0.12
C LYS A 114 -20.26 3.75 -0.74
N LYS A 115 -19.27 4.58 -1.06
CA LYS A 115 -19.44 5.84 -1.83
C LYS A 115 -19.34 5.64 -3.35
N VAL A 116 -18.68 4.57 -3.78
CA VAL A 116 -18.53 4.21 -5.19
C VAL A 116 -19.75 3.41 -5.65
N THR A 117 -20.60 4.05 -6.46
CA THR A 117 -21.81 3.43 -7.02
C THR A 117 -21.63 3.00 -8.48
N ASN A 118 -20.54 3.44 -9.13
CA ASN A 118 -20.20 3.03 -10.48
C ASN A 118 -19.70 1.58 -10.50
N GLU A 119 -20.46 0.67 -11.09
CA GLU A 119 -20.14 -0.78 -11.09
C GLU A 119 -18.78 -1.11 -11.74
N ALA A 120 -18.34 -0.34 -12.75
CA ALA A 120 -17.05 -0.56 -13.38
C ALA A 120 -15.86 -0.27 -12.44
N VAL A 121 -16.00 0.68 -11.53
CA VAL A 121 -14.98 1.01 -10.50
C VAL A 121 -15.19 0.19 -9.23
N LYS A 122 -16.45 -0.08 -8.88
CA LYS A 122 -16.83 -0.81 -7.66
C LYS A 122 -16.29 -2.24 -7.67
N ALA A 123 -16.42 -2.97 -8.78
CA ALA A 123 -15.93 -4.34 -8.88
C ALA A 123 -14.41 -4.48 -8.61
N PRO A 124 -13.52 -3.74 -9.30
CA PRO A 124 -12.08 -3.80 -9.01
C PRO A 124 -11.73 -3.22 -7.64
N LEU A 125 -12.46 -2.22 -7.14
CA LEU A 125 -12.27 -1.69 -5.79
C LEU A 125 -12.61 -2.73 -4.71
N THR A 126 -13.72 -3.45 -4.85
CA THR A 126 -14.12 -4.53 -3.95
C THR A 126 -13.12 -5.69 -4.02
N ALA A 127 -12.65 -6.06 -5.23
CA ALA A 127 -11.61 -7.08 -5.38
C ALA A 127 -10.32 -6.67 -4.67
N PHE A 128 -9.88 -5.41 -4.83
CA PHE A 128 -8.73 -4.86 -4.11
C PHE A 128 -8.95 -4.90 -2.59
N ALA A 129 -10.12 -4.48 -2.11
CA ALA A 129 -10.45 -4.48 -0.68
C ALA A 129 -10.42 -5.89 -0.08
N ASN A 130 -10.90 -6.89 -0.81
CA ASN A 130 -10.86 -8.29 -0.39
C ASN A 130 -9.42 -8.83 -0.30
N GLU A 131 -8.58 -8.54 -1.31
CA GLU A 131 -7.16 -8.92 -1.27
C GLU A 131 -6.41 -8.19 -0.14
N PHE A 132 -6.78 -6.93 0.15
CA PHE A 132 -6.21 -6.18 1.26
C PHE A 132 -6.61 -6.77 2.61
N ASN A 133 -7.85 -7.22 2.76
CA ASN A 133 -8.29 -7.95 3.95
C ASN A 133 -7.49 -9.26 4.11
N GLY A 134 -7.27 -9.98 3.01
CA GLY A 134 -6.39 -11.17 2.99
C GLY A 134 -4.96 -10.85 3.43
N PHE A 135 -4.40 -9.73 2.97
CA PHE A 135 -3.09 -9.24 3.40
C PHE A 135 -3.05 -8.97 4.91
N VAL A 136 -4.02 -8.23 5.46
CA VAL A 136 -4.06 -7.92 6.90
C VAL A 136 -4.22 -9.20 7.73
N LYS A 137 -5.06 -10.14 7.27
CA LYS A 137 -5.22 -11.45 7.92
C LYS A 137 -3.95 -12.29 7.90
N ALA A 138 -3.01 -12.04 7.00
CA ALA A 138 -1.71 -12.71 7.03
C ALA A 138 -0.92 -12.37 8.30
N PHE A 139 -1.17 -11.20 8.91
CA PHE A 139 -0.54 -10.77 10.15
C PHE A 139 -1.35 -11.11 11.40
N ASP A 140 -2.56 -11.67 11.24
CA ASP A 140 -3.42 -12.00 12.37
C ASP A 140 -2.77 -13.10 13.23
N GLY A 141 -2.67 -12.85 14.53
CA GLY A 141 -1.98 -13.72 15.47
C GLY A 141 -0.44 -13.73 15.35
N PHE A 142 0.16 -12.85 14.55
CA PHE A 142 1.61 -12.65 14.58
C PHE A 142 2.00 -11.77 15.77
N GLU A 143 2.53 -12.40 16.81
CA GLU A 143 3.24 -11.71 17.88
C GLU A 143 4.74 -11.93 17.67
N MET A 144 5.50 -10.84 17.57
CA MET A 144 6.95 -10.93 17.57
C MET A 144 7.38 -11.37 18.99
N PRO A 145 8.18 -12.44 19.13
CA PRO A 145 8.62 -12.89 20.45
C PRO A 145 9.44 -11.80 21.14
N ASP A 146 9.36 -11.72 22.46
CA ASP A 146 10.24 -10.85 23.24
C ASP A 146 11.69 -11.36 23.14
N LEU A 147 12.51 -10.63 22.38
CA LEU A 147 13.91 -10.96 22.14
C LEU A 147 14.84 -10.42 23.22
N LYS A 148 14.35 -9.60 24.17
CA LYS A 148 15.23 -8.87 25.11
C LYS A 148 15.95 -9.75 26.13
N ASN A 149 15.42 -10.94 26.41
CA ASN A 149 15.93 -11.82 27.46
C ASN A 149 16.16 -13.25 26.96
N ILE A 150 16.36 -13.44 25.65
CA ILE A 150 16.62 -14.78 25.12
C ILE A 150 18.04 -15.20 25.48
N ASP A 151 18.13 -16.22 26.34
CA ASP A 151 19.35 -16.98 26.54
C ASP A 151 19.50 -17.99 25.39
N ALA A 152 20.44 -17.74 24.47
CA ALA A 152 20.73 -18.62 23.34
C ALA A 152 21.31 -19.98 23.75
N THR A 153 21.59 -20.19 25.05
CA THR A 153 22.03 -21.48 25.61
C THR A 153 20.88 -22.30 26.19
N ASP A 154 19.67 -21.72 26.33
CA ASP A 154 18.46 -22.43 26.78
C ASP A 154 17.75 -23.11 25.58
N PRO A 155 17.59 -24.44 25.58
CA PRO A 155 16.84 -25.17 24.56
C PRO A 155 15.41 -24.64 24.33
N ALA A 156 14.72 -24.22 25.39
CA ALA A 156 13.34 -23.72 25.28
C ALA A 156 13.27 -22.33 24.59
N ALA A 157 14.32 -21.53 24.70
CA ALA A 157 14.42 -20.26 24.00
C ALA A 157 14.74 -20.47 22.51
N MET A 158 15.56 -21.48 22.18
CA MET A 158 15.85 -21.88 20.80
C MET A 158 14.61 -22.39 20.07
N ASP A 159 13.75 -23.16 20.74
CA ASP A 159 12.47 -23.61 20.16
C ASP A 159 11.55 -22.44 19.82
N LYS A 160 11.44 -21.44 20.71
CA LYS A 160 10.65 -20.22 20.46
C LYS A 160 11.21 -19.39 19.31
N ILE A 161 12.53 -19.29 19.18
CA ILE A 161 13.16 -18.60 18.04
C ILE A 161 12.83 -19.32 16.74
N GLN A 162 12.92 -20.65 16.69
CA GLN A 162 12.59 -21.41 15.48
C GLN A 162 11.10 -21.28 15.13
N GLU A 163 10.20 -21.35 16.10
CA GLU A 163 8.76 -21.14 15.86
C GLU A 163 8.49 -19.74 15.30
N ALA A 164 9.13 -18.72 15.87
CA ALA A 164 8.99 -17.34 15.39
C ALA A 164 9.57 -17.15 13.98
N GLN A 165 10.72 -17.77 13.68
CA GLN A 165 11.29 -17.76 12.33
C GLN A 165 10.35 -18.43 11.32
N LYS A 166 9.80 -19.60 11.65
CA LYS A 166 8.84 -20.29 10.80
C LYS A 166 7.58 -19.46 10.56
N LYS A 167 7.02 -18.85 11.62
CA LYS A 167 5.88 -17.93 11.50
C LYS A 167 6.23 -16.71 10.63
N ALA A 168 7.40 -16.11 10.83
CA ALA A 168 7.85 -14.98 10.03
C ALA A 168 8.03 -15.36 8.55
N GLU A 169 8.55 -16.54 8.25
CA GLU A 169 8.63 -17.07 6.88
C GLU A 169 7.23 -17.29 6.28
N GLU A 170 6.32 -17.94 7.00
CA GLU A 170 4.93 -18.15 6.55
C GLU A 170 4.22 -16.82 6.26
N ILE A 171 4.40 -15.82 7.12
CA ILE A 171 3.84 -14.48 6.93
C ILE A 171 4.49 -13.79 5.76
N SER A 172 5.82 -13.88 5.62
CA SER A 172 6.55 -13.32 4.48
C SER A 172 6.02 -13.86 3.16
N THR A 173 5.84 -15.19 3.04
CA THR A 173 5.25 -15.81 1.84
C THR A 173 3.81 -15.32 1.60
N LYS A 174 2.95 -15.34 2.62
CA LYS A 174 1.56 -14.86 2.49
C LYS A 174 1.49 -13.38 2.12
N ALA A 175 2.34 -12.55 2.71
CA ALA A 175 2.42 -11.12 2.44
C ALA A 175 2.92 -10.85 1.02
N GLN A 176 3.89 -11.63 0.52
CA GLN A 176 4.35 -11.56 -0.87
C GLN A 176 3.24 -11.95 -1.85
N ASP A 177 2.55 -13.06 -1.61
CA ASP A 177 1.44 -13.51 -2.45
C ASP A 177 0.30 -12.48 -2.47
N ALA A 178 -0.09 -11.98 -1.29
CA ALA A 178 -1.11 -10.96 -1.17
C ALA A 178 -0.68 -9.64 -1.81
N SER A 179 0.60 -9.25 -1.70
CA SER A 179 1.16 -8.07 -2.36
C SER A 179 1.12 -8.18 -3.89
N ALA A 180 1.43 -9.35 -4.44
CA ALA A 180 1.33 -9.61 -5.88
C ALA A 180 -0.12 -9.46 -6.37
N LYS A 181 -1.08 -10.05 -5.64
CA LYS A 181 -2.51 -9.92 -5.95
C LYS A 181 -3.02 -8.48 -5.80
N LEU A 182 -2.64 -7.79 -4.73
CA LEU A 182 -2.94 -6.37 -4.52
C LEU A 182 -2.41 -5.50 -5.66
N THR A 183 -1.20 -5.79 -6.14
CA THR A 183 -0.60 -5.09 -7.29
C THR A 183 -1.41 -5.34 -8.56
N GLU A 184 -1.83 -6.58 -8.81
CA GLU A 184 -2.66 -6.92 -9.96
C GLU A 184 -4.03 -6.22 -9.90
N GLN A 185 -4.71 -6.25 -8.75
CA GLN A 185 -5.99 -5.57 -8.57
C GLN A 185 -5.84 -4.05 -8.66
N GLY A 186 -4.76 -3.49 -8.13
CA GLY A 186 -4.43 -2.07 -8.24
C GLY A 186 -4.26 -1.63 -9.70
N LYS A 187 -3.60 -2.45 -10.53
CA LYS A 187 -3.50 -2.20 -11.98
C LYS A 187 -4.86 -2.22 -12.66
N LYS A 188 -5.72 -3.20 -12.36
CA LYS A 188 -7.08 -3.27 -12.92
C LYS A 188 -7.91 -2.04 -12.55
N LEU A 189 -7.83 -1.60 -11.30
CA LEU A 189 -8.48 -0.38 -10.84
C LEU A 189 -7.93 0.85 -11.59
N GLN A 190 -6.60 0.94 -11.74
CA GLN A 190 -5.95 2.03 -12.47
C GLN A 190 -6.35 2.06 -13.96
N GLU A 191 -6.43 0.91 -14.62
CA GLU A 191 -6.87 0.83 -16.01
C GLU A 191 -8.29 1.34 -16.22
N VAL A 192 -9.21 1.01 -15.31
CA VAL A 192 -10.58 1.55 -15.35
C VAL A 192 -10.54 3.07 -15.14
N CYS A 193 -9.79 3.53 -14.14
CA CYS A 193 -9.69 4.96 -13.81
C CYS A 193 -8.96 5.80 -14.84
N ASN A 194 -8.14 5.22 -15.71
CA ASN A 194 -7.47 5.92 -16.80
C ASN A 194 -8.32 5.97 -18.08
N LYS A 195 -9.32 5.09 -18.21
CA LYS A 195 -10.20 5.00 -19.38
C LYS A 195 -11.48 5.85 -19.25
N GLY A 196 -11.90 6.17 -18.04
CA GLY A 196 -13.09 6.98 -17.75
C GLY A 196 -12.76 8.41 -17.36
#